data_AF-A0A3M1HMK6-F1
#
_entry.id   AF-A0A3M1HMK6-F1
#
_cell.length_a   1.000
_cell.length_b   1.000
_cell.length_c   1.000
_cell.angle_alpha   90.00
_cell.angle_beta   90.00
_cell.angle_gamma   90.00
#
_symmetry.space_group_name_H-M   'P 1'
#
loop_
_entity.id
_entity.type
_entity.pdbx_description
1 polymer ?
#
loop_
_entity_poly.entity_id
_entity_poly.type
_entity_poly.pdbx_seq_one_letter_code
_entity_poly.pdbx_strand_id
1 'polypeptide(L)'
;TETIIAEVVYVLSSPRLYNLSHEAIRQRLTPLLTLPGLRMPKRAIVLRALELYEAQDVDFEDALTVAHMEHLGIEEIISYDRGFGRFAQITCIEP
;
A
#
# COMPACT_ATOMS: atom_id res chain seq x y z
N THR A 1 5.87 -7.97 9.62
CA THR A 1 5.83 -6.53 9.96
C THR A 1 4.89 -5.78 9.05
N GLU A 2 4.89 -6.05 7.76
CA GLU A 2 4.01 -5.39 6.78
C GLU A 2 2.51 -5.60 7.11
N THR A 3 2.13 -6.80 7.55
CA THR A 3 0.77 -7.09 8.05
C THR A 3 0.32 -6.17 9.19
N ILE A 4 1.23 -5.79 10.11
CA ILE A 4 0.87 -4.86 11.20
C ILE A 4 0.57 -3.47 10.65
N ILE A 5 1.28 -3.05 9.60
CA ILE A 5 0.97 -1.77 8.95
C ILE A 5 -0.35 -1.86 8.19
N ALA A 6 -0.64 -2.98 7.53
CA ALA A 6 -1.93 -3.19 6.89
C ALA A 6 -3.09 -3.09 7.89
N GLU A 7 -2.98 -3.74 9.05
CA GLU A 7 -3.97 -3.63 10.13
C GLU A 7 -4.15 -2.20 10.63
N VAL A 8 -3.05 -1.46 10.79
CA VAL A 8 -3.11 -0.04 11.17
C VAL A 8 -3.81 0.79 10.11
N VAL A 9 -3.48 0.59 8.82
CA VAL A 9 -4.13 1.30 7.71
C VAL A 9 -5.61 0.96 7.67
N TYR A 10 -5.99 -0.32 7.79
CA TYR A 10 -7.37 -0.77 7.85
C TYR A 10 -8.15 -0.10 8.98
N VAL A 11 -7.59 -0.06 10.20
CA VAL A 11 -8.24 0.60 11.34
C VAL A 11 -8.43 2.09 11.08
N LEU A 12 -7.41 2.76 10.51
CA LEU A 12 -7.46 4.20 10.25
C LEU A 12 -8.40 4.58 9.09
N SER A 13 -8.48 3.75 8.05
CA SER A 13 -9.35 3.98 6.88
C SER A 13 -10.80 3.57 7.15
N SER A 14 -11.03 2.64 8.10
CA SER A 14 -12.35 2.08 8.35
C SER A 14 -13.42 3.17 8.62
N PRO A 15 -14.51 3.19 7.83
CA PRO A 15 -15.62 4.14 8.03
C PRO A 15 -16.35 3.98 9.36
N ARG A 16 -16.20 2.82 10.01
CA ARG A 16 -16.79 2.52 11.32
C ARG A 16 -15.90 2.94 12.49
N LEU A 17 -14.65 3.30 12.22
CA LEU A 17 -13.66 3.66 13.23
C LEU A 17 -13.22 5.12 13.01
N TYR A 18 -12.07 5.34 12.40
CA TYR A 18 -11.49 6.67 12.25
C TYR A 18 -11.86 7.37 10.94
N ASN A 19 -12.22 6.63 9.89
CA ASN A 19 -12.64 7.13 8.59
C ASN A 19 -11.68 8.20 8.01
N LEU A 20 -10.37 7.97 8.12
CA LEU A 20 -9.37 8.89 7.58
C LEU A 20 -9.20 8.67 6.07
N SER A 21 -8.98 9.77 5.34
CA SER A 21 -8.62 9.69 3.92
C SER A 21 -7.23 9.07 3.73
N HIS A 22 -6.98 8.53 2.53
CA HIS A 22 -5.70 7.89 2.21
C HIS A 22 -4.52 8.86 2.37
N GLU A 23 -4.68 10.11 1.90
CA GLU A 23 -3.74 11.22 2.12
C GLU A 23 -3.41 11.38 3.62
N ALA A 24 -4.46 11.47 4.44
CA ALA A 24 -4.30 11.73 5.85
C ALA A 24 -3.68 10.54 6.61
N ILE A 25 -3.82 9.32 6.08
CA ILE A 25 -3.13 8.13 6.58
C ILE A 25 -1.65 8.18 6.19
N ARG A 26 -1.31 8.41 4.92
CA ARG A 26 0.08 8.54 4.44
C ARG A 26 0.83 9.62 5.23
N GLN A 27 0.24 10.80 5.39
CA GLN A 27 0.84 11.92 6.10
C GLN A 27 1.15 11.59 7.57
N ARG A 28 0.32 10.77 8.23
CA ARG A 28 0.52 10.39 9.63
C ARG A 28 1.48 9.23 9.81
N LEU A 29 1.44 8.23 8.92
CA LEU A 29 2.29 7.05 9.03
C LEU A 29 3.73 7.32 8.56
N THR A 30 3.93 8.15 7.53
CA THR A 30 5.27 8.40 6.96
C THR A 30 6.30 8.88 8.00
N PRO A 31 6.00 9.88 8.87
CA PRO A 31 6.93 10.30 9.92
C PRO A 31 7.23 9.19 10.94
N LEU A 32 6.23 8.38 11.30
CA LEU A 32 6.40 7.28 12.25
C LEU A 32 7.30 6.18 11.69
N LEU A 33 7.08 5.81 10.42
CA LEU A 33 7.83 4.76 9.73
C LEU A 33 9.28 5.19 9.41
N THR A 34 9.53 6.49 9.33
CA THR A 34 10.86 7.06 9.06
C THR A 34 11.67 7.35 10.33
N LEU A 35 11.11 7.15 11.52
CA LEU A 35 11.81 7.37 12.79
C LEU A 35 13.16 6.63 12.83
N PRO A 36 14.27 7.29 13.24
CA PRO A 36 15.60 6.68 13.29
C PRO A 36 15.69 5.43 14.18
N GLY A 37 14.89 5.39 15.26
CA GLY A 37 14.88 4.27 16.21
C GLY A 37 14.01 3.07 15.79
N LEU A 38 13.16 3.22 14.76
CA LEU A 38 12.23 2.17 14.37
C LEU A 38 12.91 1.17 13.42
N ARG A 39 13.23 -0.03 13.92
CA ARG A 39 13.76 -1.09 13.05
C ARG A 39 12.62 -1.76 12.29
N MET A 40 12.57 -1.52 10.99
CA MET A 40 11.54 -2.07 10.12
C MET A 40 12.17 -2.62 8.83
N PRO A 41 12.13 -3.95 8.63
CA PRO A 41 12.47 -4.54 7.34
C PRO A 41 11.56 -4.00 6.24
N LYS A 42 12.10 -3.84 5.03
CA LYS A 42 11.35 -3.41 3.84
C LYS A 42 10.63 -2.05 3.98
N ARG A 43 11.16 -1.15 4.83
CA ARG A 43 10.62 0.20 5.04
C ARG A 43 10.35 0.94 3.72
N ALA A 44 11.27 0.88 2.77
CA ALA A 44 11.13 1.55 1.48
C ALA A 44 9.90 1.05 0.70
N ILE A 45 9.61 -0.25 0.74
CA ILE A 45 8.44 -0.85 0.06
C ILE A 45 7.16 -0.38 0.71
N VAL A 46 7.09 -0.34 2.04
CA VAL A 46 5.88 0.14 2.74
C VAL A 46 5.66 1.63 2.54
N LEU A 47 6.72 2.44 2.53
CA LEU A 47 6.60 3.85 2.21
C LEU A 47 6.06 4.02 0.78
N ARG A 48 6.60 3.26 -0.18
CA ARG A 48 6.12 3.26 -1.56
C ARG A 48 4.64 2.84 -1.68
N ALA A 49 4.25 1.82 -0.94
CA ALA A 49 2.85 1.38 -0.87
C ALA A 49 1.92 2.50 -0.37
N LEU A 50 2.32 3.28 0.63
CA LEU A 50 1.53 4.42 1.11
C LEU A 50 1.37 5.52 0.05
N GLU A 51 2.36 5.72 -0.83
CA GLU A 51 2.23 6.66 -1.95
C GLU A 51 1.25 6.16 -3.00
N LEU A 52 1.34 4.88 -3.36
CA LEU A 52 0.45 4.22 -4.31
C LEU A 52 -0.99 4.19 -3.80
N TYR A 53 -1.16 3.87 -2.52
CA TYR A 53 -2.43 3.83 -1.80
C TYR A 53 -3.18 5.18 -1.88
N GLU A 54 -2.46 6.28 -1.65
CA GLU A 54 -3.02 7.64 -1.81
C GLU A 54 -3.28 7.98 -3.28
N ALA A 55 -2.32 7.70 -4.17
CA ALA A 55 -2.38 8.17 -5.55
C ALA A 55 -3.46 7.46 -6.39
N GLN A 56 -3.74 6.19 -6.13
CA GLN A 56 -4.63 5.36 -6.95
C GLN A 56 -6.01 5.10 -6.30
N ASP A 57 -6.21 5.57 -5.07
CA ASP A 57 -7.45 5.37 -4.30
C ASP A 57 -7.86 3.89 -4.26
N VAL A 58 -6.93 3.04 -3.85
CA VAL A 58 -7.01 1.57 -3.83
C VAL A 58 -6.94 1.04 -2.40
N ASP A 59 -7.20 -0.25 -2.21
CA ASP A 59 -6.90 -0.93 -0.96
C ASP A 59 -5.38 -0.96 -0.72
N PHE A 60 -4.98 -0.95 0.55
CA PHE A 60 -3.56 -0.87 0.91
C PHE A 60 -2.81 -2.15 0.54
N GLU A 61 -3.47 -3.30 0.58
CA GLU A 61 -2.96 -4.61 0.19
C GLU A 61 -2.58 -4.65 -1.31
N ASP A 62 -3.38 -4.04 -2.17
CA ASP A 62 -3.10 -3.92 -3.59
C ASP A 62 -1.90 -3.00 -3.82
N ALA A 63 -1.89 -1.83 -3.18
CA ALA A 63 -0.78 -0.90 -3.24
C ALA A 63 0.53 -1.52 -2.73
N LEU A 64 0.46 -2.34 -1.68
CA LEU A 64 1.60 -3.07 -1.13
C LEU A 64 2.08 -4.15 -2.10
N THR A 65 1.17 -4.89 -2.72
CA THR A 65 1.48 -5.89 -3.74
C THR A 65 2.20 -5.25 -4.92
N VAL A 66 1.69 -4.13 -5.44
CA VAL A 66 2.33 -3.39 -6.54
C VAL A 66 3.69 -2.82 -6.13
N ALA A 67 3.85 -2.31 -4.90
CA ALA A 67 5.15 -1.86 -4.41
C ALA A 67 6.19 -3.00 -4.35
N HIS A 68 5.79 -4.23 -4.02
CA HIS A 68 6.66 -5.40 -4.12
C HIS A 68 6.98 -5.75 -5.58
N MET A 69 5.98 -5.70 -6.46
CA MET A 69 6.17 -5.95 -7.89
C MET A 69 7.17 -4.96 -8.50
N GLU A 70 7.04 -3.66 -8.20
CA GLU A 70 8.01 -2.63 -8.59
C GLU A 70 9.42 -2.94 -8.06
N HIS A 71 9.53 -3.35 -6.80
CA HIS A 71 10.82 -3.70 -6.19
C HIS A 71 11.48 -4.92 -6.84
N LEU A 72 10.67 -5.87 -7.31
CA LEU A 72 11.12 -7.13 -7.92
C LEU A 72 11.23 -7.06 -9.44
N GLY A 73 10.81 -5.97 -10.08
CA GLY A 73 10.76 -5.84 -11.53
C GLY A 73 9.70 -6.74 -12.19
N ILE A 74 8.58 -6.98 -11.50
CA ILE A 74 7.46 -7.77 -11.99
C ILE A 74 6.41 -6.80 -12.54
N GLU A 75 5.97 -7.02 -13.78
CA GLU A 75 4.99 -6.14 -14.45
C GLU A 75 3.65 -6.85 -14.72
N GLU A 76 3.58 -8.17 -14.54
CA GLU A 76 2.38 -8.96 -14.81
C GLU A 76 1.86 -9.60 -13.52
N ILE A 77 0.54 -9.53 -13.32
CA ILE A 77 -0.16 -10.21 -12.23
C ILE A 77 -1.33 -11.00 -12.79
N ILE A 78 -1.49 -12.23 -12.31
CA ILE A 78 -2.69 -13.03 -12.56
C ILE A 78 -3.61 -12.85 -11.37
N SER A 79 -4.75 -12.20 -11.58
CA SER A 79 -5.70 -11.88 -10.50
C SER A 79 -7.13 -11.83 -11.02
N TYR A 80 -8.09 -12.22 -10.18
CA TYR A 80 -9.51 -11.94 -10.41
C TYR A 80 -9.89 -10.51 -9.98
N ASP A 81 -9.01 -9.84 -9.21
CA ASP A 81 -9.25 -8.49 -8.75
C ASP A 81 -8.96 -7.47 -9.86
N ARG A 82 -9.99 -6.69 -10.20
CA ARG A 82 -9.90 -5.62 -11.20
C ARG A 82 -9.27 -4.35 -10.64
N GLY A 83 -9.08 -4.25 -9.32
CA GLY A 83 -8.40 -3.15 -8.66
C GLY A 83 -7.00 -2.88 -9.22
N PHE A 84 -6.28 -3.94 -9.61
CA PHE A 84 -4.96 -3.83 -10.22
C PHE A 84 -4.92 -3.06 -11.55
N GLY A 85 -6.05 -2.94 -12.26
CA GLY A 85 -6.13 -2.17 -13.50
C GLY A 85 -5.91 -0.65 -13.31
N ARG A 86 -5.88 -0.16 -12.07
CA ARG A 86 -5.59 1.24 -11.75
C ARG A 86 -4.09 1.57 -11.84
N PHE A 87 -3.22 0.58 -11.84
CA PHE A 87 -1.77 0.78 -11.90
C PHE A 87 -1.28 0.67 -13.34
N ALA A 88 -0.92 1.79 -13.95
CA ALA A 88 -0.48 1.84 -15.35
C ALA A 88 0.77 1.00 -15.64
N GLN A 89 1.59 0.73 -14.62
CA GLN A 89 2.79 -0.09 -14.71
C GLN A 89 2.54 -1.59 -14.59
N ILE A 90 1.30 -2.01 -14.32
CA ILE A 90 0.95 -3.43 -14.12
C ILE A 90 -0.03 -3.90 -15.21
N THR A 91 0.26 -5.05 -15.79
CA THR A 91 -0.65 -5.79 -16.66
C THR A 91 -1.37 -6.85 -15.82
N CYS A 92 -2.68 -6.67 -15.62
CA CYS A 92 -3.52 -7.66 -14.96
C CYS A 92 -4.10 -8.64 -15.98
N ILE A 93 -3.85 -9.94 -15.77
CA ILE A 93 -4.35 -11.05 -16.58
C ILE A 93 -5.43 -11.76 -15.77
N GLU A 94 -6.68 -11.75 -16.24
CA GLU A 94 -7.75 -12.54 -15.64
C GLU A 94 -7.58 -14.03 -16.03
N PRO A 95 -7.67 -14.98 -15.08
CA PRO A 95 -7.64 -16.43 -15.35
C PRO A 95 -8.80 -16.96 -16.20
#